data_AF-A0A532CKB3-F1
#
_entry.id   AF-A0A532CKB3-F1
#
_cell.length_a   1.000
_cell.length_b   1.000
_cell.length_c   1.000
_cell.angle_alpha   90.00
_cell.angle_beta   90.00
_cell.angle_gamma   90.00
#
_symmetry.space_group_name_H-M   'P 1'
#
loop_
_entity.id
_entity.type
_entity.pdbx_description
1 polymer ?
#
loop_
_entity_poly.entity_id
_entity_poly.type
_entity_poly.pdbx_seq_one_letter_code
_entity_poly.pdbx_strand_id
1 'polypeptide(L)'
;MTRKQSGQNVDRPRRKIDLVQAYKLRVVNRLSFAEIAKALGVPKSSVHAALQRLHKFIPDPEVVHAYQEVRPTLLTAVEERLIASLTDEDTIQKASLNNRAYAFQQVFNARRLESGQSTSNLSVLSKMLSETVQNLYKKPAEEKKAPNDTTGIA
;
A
#
# COMPACT_ATOMS: atom_id res chain seq x y z
N MET A 1 35.33 36.80 35.58
CA MET A 1 34.83 35.53 36.13
C MET A 1 33.32 35.50 36.06
N THR A 2 32.71 34.81 35.09
CA THR A 2 31.34 34.29 35.25
C THR A 2 31.16 33.10 34.31
N ARG A 3 31.03 31.91 34.92
CA ARG A 3 30.90 30.60 34.29
C ARG A 3 29.47 30.11 34.51
N LYS A 4 28.99 29.28 33.57
CA LYS A 4 27.76 28.44 33.59
C LYS A 4 26.48 29.25 33.30
N GLN A 5 25.57 28.77 32.46
CA GLN A 5 25.00 27.42 32.56
C GLN A 5 24.75 26.75 31.19
N SER A 6 25.25 25.53 31.14
CA SER A 6 24.90 24.43 30.25
C SER A 6 23.41 24.07 30.35
N GLY A 7 22.65 24.39 29.30
CA GLY A 7 21.30 23.88 29.07
C GLY A 7 21.37 22.46 28.50
N GLN A 8 20.72 21.54 29.21
CA GLN A 8 20.74 20.10 29.00
C GLN A 8 20.28 19.73 27.57
N ASN A 9 21.17 19.09 26.79
CA ASN A 9 20.80 18.44 25.55
C ASN A 9 20.21 17.08 25.89
N VAL A 10 18.90 17.02 26.12
CA VAL A 10 18.17 15.77 26.36
C VAL A 10 18.17 15.00 25.03
N ASP A 11 19.09 14.05 24.90
CA ASP A 11 19.23 13.17 23.74
C ASP A 11 18.03 12.21 23.70
N ARG A 12 16.87 12.72 23.28
CA ARG A 12 15.67 11.92 23.08
C ARG A 12 15.94 10.99 21.90
N PRO A 13 15.70 9.67 22.03
CA PRO A 13 15.89 8.75 20.91
C PRO A 13 15.07 9.25 19.72
N ARG A 14 15.75 9.54 18.61
CA ARG A 14 15.13 10.05 17.40
C ARG A 14 14.13 9.00 16.91
N ARG A 15 12.84 9.22 17.15
CA ARG A 15 11.77 8.39 16.58
C ARG A 15 11.98 8.37 15.06
N LYS A 16 12.18 7.17 14.51
CA LYS A 16 12.29 6.98 13.07
C LYS A 16 10.96 7.39 12.46
N ILE A 17 10.98 8.37 11.57
CA ILE A 17 9.79 8.79 10.83
C ILE A 17 9.48 7.69 9.81
N ASP A 18 8.22 7.24 9.82
CA ASP A 18 7.69 6.46 8.71
C ASP A 18 7.56 7.38 7.49
N LEU A 19 8.50 7.23 6.56
CA LEU A 19 8.59 8.02 5.34
C LEU A 19 7.37 7.81 4.43
N VAL A 20 6.83 6.59 4.38
CA VAL A 20 5.70 6.24 3.52
C VAL A 20 4.44 6.94 4.05
N GLN A 21 4.23 6.89 5.36
CA GLN A 21 3.08 7.54 5.98
C GLN A 21 3.16 9.07 5.86
N ALA A 22 4.34 9.67 6.09
CA ALA A 22 4.54 11.10 5.90
C ALA A 22 4.31 11.54 4.46
N TYR A 23 4.70 10.71 3.49
CA TYR A 23 4.48 10.96 2.06
C TYR A 23 3.00 10.89 1.67
N LYS A 24 2.28 9.86 2.12
CA LYS A 24 0.82 9.74 1.89
C LYS A 24 0.07 10.96 2.42
N LEU A 25 0.37 11.39 3.64
CA LEU A 25 -0.25 12.58 4.24
C LEU A 25 0.02 13.87 3.44
N ARG A 26 1.18 13.96 2.79
CA ARG A 26 1.53 15.14 1.97
C ARG A 26 0.85 15.13 0.60
N VAL A 27 0.88 13.99 -0.10
CA VAL A 27 0.46 13.89 -1.50
C VAL A 27 -1.03 13.61 -1.63
N VAL A 28 -1.53 12.65 -0.84
CA VAL A 28 -2.93 12.21 -0.90
C VAL A 28 -3.80 13.16 -0.07
N ASN A 29 -3.43 13.41 1.19
CA ASN A 29 -4.25 14.22 2.11
C ASN A 29 -3.95 15.73 2.02
N ARG A 30 -2.99 16.15 1.18
CA ARG A 30 -2.61 17.55 0.95
C ARG A 30 -2.25 18.35 2.22
N LEU A 31 -1.81 17.67 3.28
CA LEU A 31 -1.50 18.31 4.57
C LEU A 31 -0.22 19.15 4.51
N SER A 32 -0.17 20.20 5.32
CA SER A 32 1.03 21.00 5.55
C SER A 32 2.07 20.26 6.39
N PHE A 33 3.34 20.67 6.31
CA PHE A 33 4.41 20.10 7.14
C PHE A 33 4.14 20.22 8.65
N ALA A 34 3.40 21.25 9.07
CA ALA A 34 3.04 21.46 10.47
C ALA A 34 1.96 20.47 10.94
N GLU A 35 0.97 20.20 10.10
CA GLU A 35 -0.08 19.20 10.38
C GLU A 35 0.48 17.78 10.35
N ILE A 36 1.39 17.49 9.42
CA ILE A 36 2.09 16.19 9.36
C ILE A 36 2.94 15.99 10.63
N ALA A 37 3.66 17.03 11.06
CA ALA A 37 4.41 17.00 12.31
C ALA A 37 3.52 16.75 13.54
N LYS A 38 2.34 17.38 13.58
CA LYS A 38 1.34 17.16 14.63
C LYS A 38 0.77 15.74 14.58
N ALA A 39 0.46 15.22 13.39
CA ALA A 39 -0.09 13.88 13.19
C ALA A 39 0.90 12.77 13.56
N LEU A 40 2.19 12.98 13.27
CA LEU A 40 3.26 12.00 13.53
C LEU A 40 3.97 12.22 14.88
N GLY A 41 3.63 13.29 15.62
CA GLY A 41 4.24 13.62 16.90
C GLY A 41 5.75 13.89 16.81
N VAL A 42 6.21 14.46 15.70
CA VAL A 42 7.63 14.74 15.42
C VAL A 42 7.85 16.22 15.08
N PRO A 43 9.07 16.77 15.27
CA PRO A 43 9.36 18.16 14.89
C PRO A 43 9.19 18.40 13.37
N LYS A 44 8.72 19.59 13.01
CA LYS A 44 8.56 20.04 11.60
C LYS A 44 9.86 19.89 10.78
N SER A 45 11.01 20.18 11.40
CA SER A 45 12.33 20.04 10.76
C SER A 45 12.64 18.60 10.38
N SER A 46 12.22 17.63 11.19
CA SER A 46 12.39 16.20 10.92
C SER A 46 11.51 15.75 9.75
N VAL A 47 10.26 16.23 9.66
CA VAL A 47 9.37 15.98 8.52
C VAL A 47 9.95 16.57 7.23
N HIS A 48 10.46 17.81 7.29
CA HIS A 48 11.08 18.45 6.13
C HIS A 48 12.31 17.68 5.64
N ALA A 49 13.22 17.32 6.55
CA ALA A 49 14.42 16.54 6.19
C ALA A 49 14.08 15.16 5.61
N ALA A 50 13.04 14.51 6.16
CA ALA A 50 12.55 13.22 5.70
C ALA A 50 11.98 13.30 4.28
N LEU A 51 11.10 14.28 4.01
CA LEU A 51 10.50 14.47 2.69
C LEU A 51 11.49 14.96 1.64
N GLN A 52 12.48 15.78 2.02
CA GLN A 52 13.56 16.20 1.11
C GLN A 52 14.42 15.03 0.63
N ARG A 53 14.65 14.01 1.47
CA ARG A 53 15.33 12.78 1.03
C ARG A 53 14.53 12.02 -0.02
N LEU A 54 13.22 11.98 0.16
CA LEU A 54 12.32 11.30 -0.77
C LEU A 54 12.15 12.06 -2.09
N HIS A 55 12.17 13.39 -2.04
CA HIS A 55 12.09 14.26 -3.22
C HIS A 55 13.25 14.02 -4.21
N LYS A 56 14.41 13.55 -3.74
CA LYS A 56 15.51 13.13 -4.63
C LYS A 56 15.15 11.94 -5.53
N PHE A 57 14.26 11.08 -5.08
CA PHE A 57 13.82 9.90 -5.83
C PHE A 57 12.49 10.15 -6.56
N ILE A 58 11.64 11.03 -6.00
CA ILE A 58 10.36 11.42 -6.56
C ILE A 58 10.35 12.95 -6.70
N PRO A 59 10.89 13.48 -7.81
CA PRO A 59 11.07 14.92 -8.00
C PRO A 59 9.73 15.64 -8.13
N ASP A 60 8.69 15.00 -8.66
CA ASP A 60 7.36 15.57 -8.70
C ASP A 60 6.31 14.56 -8.20
N PRO A 61 5.94 14.65 -6.91
CA PRO A 61 4.93 13.80 -6.30
C PRO A 61 3.54 13.93 -6.95
N GLU A 62 3.20 15.11 -7.48
CA GLU A 62 1.88 15.33 -8.09
C GLU A 62 1.82 14.65 -9.46
N VAL A 63 2.88 14.76 -10.25
CA VAL A 63 2.99 14.07 -11.54
C VAL A 63 2.95 12.55 -11.35
N VAL A 64 3.64 12.02 -10.32
CA VAL A 64 3.59 10.58 -10.05
C VAL A 64 2.20 10.13 -9.62
N HIS A 65 1.49 10.91 -8.80
CA HIS A 65 0.11 10.60 -8.43
C HIS A 65 -0.83 10.64 -9.63
N ALA A 66 -0.75 11.71 -10.44
CA ALA A 66 -1.54 11.85 -11.65
C ALA A 66 -1.26 10.70 -12.64
N TYR A 67 0.01 10.27 -12.76
CA TYR A 67 0.37 9.11 -13.56
C TYR A 67 -0.31 7.84 -13.02
N GLN A 68 -0.27 7.60 -11.70
CA GLN A 68 -0.93 6.44 -11.09
C GLN A 68 -2.44 6.41 -11.33
N GLU A 69 -3.11 7.55 -11.26
CA GLU A 69 -4.56 7.66 -11.51
C GLU A 69 -4.92 7.42 -12.99
N VAL A 70 -4.09 7.90 -13.91
CA VAL A 70 -4.36 7.80 -15.36
C VAL A 70 -3.81 6.50 -15.97
N ARG A 71 -2.94 5.77 -15.26
CA ARG A 71 -2.29 4.54 -15.74
C ARG A 71 -3.26 3.49 -16.29
N PRO A 72 -4.42 3.20 -15.67
CA PRO A 72 -5.38 2.24 -16.23
C PRO A 72 -5.92 2.67 -17.61
N THR A 73 -6.15 3.96 -17.79
CA THR A 73 -6.59 4.55 -19.07
C THR A 73 -5.47 4.46 -20.11
N LEU A 74 -4.23 4.74 -19.72
CA LEU A 74 -3.06 4.58 -20.59
C LEU A 74 -2.92 3.13 -21.07
N LEU A 75 -3.06 2.16 -20.15
CA LEU A 75 -3.01 0.74 -20.49
C LEU A 75 -4.13 0.33 -21.45
N THR A 76 -5.32 0.92 -21.32
CA THR A 76 -6.44 0.70 -22.26
C THR A 76 -6.08 1.18 -23.67
N ALA A 77 -5.49 2.37 -23.80
CA ALA A 77 -5.06 2.88 -25.10
C ALA A 77 -3.93 2.05 -25.73
N VAL A 78 -3.02 1.50 -24.91
CA VAL A 78 -1.97 0.58 -25.38
C VAL A 78 -2.58 -0.75 -25.83
N GLU A 79 -3.56 -1.27 -25.09
CA GLU A 79 -4.30 -2.48 -25.43
C GLU A 79 -5.00 -2.36 -26.79
N GLU A 80 -5.70 -1.24 -27.04
CA GLU A 80 -6.33 -0.93 -28.32
C GLU A 80 -5.32 -0.98 -29.48
N ARG A 81 -4.17 -0.31 -29.32
CA ARG A 81 -3.10 -0.29 -30.34
C ARG A 81 -2.52 -1.68 -30.60
N LEU A 82 -2.37 -2.49 -29.56
CA LEU A 82 -1.90 -3.86 -29.70
C LEU A 82 -2.91 -4.72 -30.46
N ILE A 83 -4.20 -4.61 -30.14
CA ILE A 83 -5.28 -5.30 -30.88
C ILE A 83 -5.25 -4.91 -32.36
N ALA A 84 -5.20 -3.61 -32.67
CA ALA A 84 -5.14 -3.14 -34.05
C ALA A 84 -3.90 -3.70 -34.79
N SER A 85 -2.77 -3.82 -34.09
CA SER A 85 -1.54 -4.40 -34.66
C SER A 85 -1.60 -5.92 -34.84
N LEU A 86 -2.51 -6.63 -34.18
CA LEU A 86 -2.70 -8.07 -34.35
C LEU A 86 -3.51 -8.38 -35.62
N THR A 87 -4.31 -7.43 -36.09
CA THR A 87 -5.20 -7.56 -37.26
C THR A 87 -4.63 -6.95 -38.54
N ASP A 88 -3.40 -6.45 -38.50
CA ASP A 88 -2.75 -5.79 -39.65
C ASP A 88 -1.93 -6.81 -40.47
N GLU A 89 -2.42 -7.15 -41.67
CA GLU A 89 -1.85 -8.17 -42.57
C GLU A 89 -0.37 -7.94 -42.92
N ASP A 90 0.04 -6.67 -43.11
CA ASP A 90 1.42 -6.30 -43.50
C ASP A 90 2.44 -6.58 -42.40
N THR A 91 1.98 -6.60 -41.15
CA THR A 91 2.82 -6.83 -39.99
C THR A 91 2.78 -8.26 -39.46
N ILE A 92 1.75 -9.04 -39.81
CA ILE A 92 1.66 -10.48 -39.53
C ILE A 92 2.75 -11.26 -40.29
N GLN A 93 3.04 -10.87 -41.54
CA GLN A 93 4.03 -11.50 -42.42
C GLN A 93 5.48 -11.41 -41.92
N LYS A 94 5.80 -10.46 -41.03
CA LYS A 94 7.18 -10.13 -40.61
C LYS A 94 7.62 -10.78 -39.29
N ALA A 95 6.97 -11.87 -38.86
CA ALA A 95 7.40 -12.71 -37.75
C ALA A 95 7.29 -12.10 -36.32
N SER A 96 6.23 -11.33 -36.01
CA SER A 96 6.01 -10.88 -34.62
C SER A 96 4.61 -11.12 -34.03
N LEU A 97 3.71 -11.84 -34.72
CA LEU A 97 2.36 -12.10 -34.20
C LEU A 97 2.37 -12.73 -32.80
N ASN A 98 3.24 -13.73 -32.57
CA ASN A 98 3.41 -14.34 -31.25
C ASN A 98 3.91 -13.35 -30.18
N ASN A 99 4.90 -12.51 -30.52
CA ASN A 99 5.42 -11.52 -29.58
C ASN A 99 4.38 -10.43 -29.25
N ARG A 100 3.53 -10.07 -30.22
CA ARG A 100 2.44 -9.12 -30.02
C ARG A 100 1.30 -9.72 -29.21
N ALA A 101 0.93 -10.98 -29.47
CA ALA A 101 -0.05 -11.70 -28.67
C ALA A 101 0.42 -11.82 -27.22
N TYR A 102 1.71 -12.09 -27.02
CA TYR A 102 2.32 -12.09 -25.69
C TYR A 102 2.28 -10.70 -25.04
N ALA A 103 2.69 -9.65 -25.76
CA ALA A 103 2.63 -8.28 -25.26
C ALA A 103 1.20 -7.85 -24.89
N PHE A 104 0.22 -8.20 -25.72
CA PHE A 104 -1.20 -8.00 -25.47
C PHE A 104 -1.63 -8.69 -24.18
N GLN A 105 -1.29 -9.95 -23.99
CA GLN A 105 -1.60 -10.69 -22.76
C GLN A 105 -1.03 -10.01 -21.51
N GLN A 106 0.20 -9.47 -21.59
CA GLN A 106 0.81 -8.76 -20.47
C GLN A 106 0.10 -7.44 -20.16
N VAL A 107 -0.21 -6.64 -21.17
CA VAL A 107 -0.91 -5.34 -21.02
C VAL A 107 -2.33 -5.57 -20.50
N PHE A 108 -3.06 -6.54 -21.06
CA PHE A 108 -4.39 -6.93 -20.61
C PHE A 108 -4.40 -7.31 -19.13
N ASN A 109 -3.46 -8.15 -18.70
CA ASN A 109 -3.35 -8.56 -17.30
C ASN A 109 -3.01 -7.38 -16.38
N ALA A 110 -2.07 -6.51 -16.79
CA ALA A 110 -1.72 -5.31 -16.04
C ALA A 110 -2.94 -4.38 -15.88
N ARG A 111 -3.67 -4.10 -16.97
CA ARG A 111 -4.90 -3.29 -16.93
C ARG A 111 -5.94 -3.90 -16.00
N ARG A 112 -6.17 -5.21 -16.09
CA ARG A 112 -7.14 -5.93 -15.25
C ARG A 112 -6.79 -5.86 -13.76
N LEU A 113 -5.51 -5.98 -13.43
CA LEU A 113 -5.01 -5.84 -12.06
C LEU A 113 -5.20 -4.42 -11.53
N GLU A 114 -4.84 -3.41 -12.33
CA GLU A 114 -4.91 -2.00 -11.91
C GLU A 114 -6.34 -1.46 -11.83
N SER A 115 -7.26 -2.00 -12.62
CA SER A 115 -8.69 -1.66 -12.58
C SER A 115 -9.48 -2.43 -11.50
N GLY A 116 -8.80 -3.24 -10.67
CA GLY A 116 -9.47 -4.00 -9.61
C GLY A 116 -10.32 -5.17 -10.11
N GLN A 117 -10.22 -5.54 -11.39
CA GLN A 117 -10.94 -6.66 -12.01
C GLN A 117 -10.31 -8.03 -11.70
N SER A 118 -9.44 -8.11 -10.69
CA SER A 118 -8.84 -9.36 -10.24
C SER A 118 -9.82 -10.17 -9.40
N THR A 119 -10.35 -11.23 -10.00
CA THR A 119 -11.19 -12.25 -9.35
C THR A 119 -10.53 -12.89 -8.12
N SER A 120 -9.20 -12.86 -8.03
CA SER A 120 -8.46 -13.32 -6.84
C SER A 120 -8.89 -12.58 -5.57
N ASN A 121 -9.11 -11.27 -5.62
CA ASN A 121 -9.52 -10.47 -4.46
C ASN A 121 -10.92 -10.86 -3.96
N LEU A 122 -11.85 -11.16 -4.88
CA LEU A 122 -13.18 -11.65 -4.53
C LEU A 122 -13.11 -13.06 -3.92
N SER A 123 -12.27 -13.94 -4.45
CA SER A 123 -12.15 -15.31 -3.92
C SER A 123 -11.62 -15.36 -2.49
N VAL A 124 -10.64 -14.52 -2.15
CA VAL A 124 -10.08 -14.41 -0.81
C VAL A 124 -11.09 -13.83 0.17
N LEU A 125 -11.81 -12.77 -0.24
CA LEU A 125 -12.88 -12.17 0.57
C LEU A 125 -14.01 -13.16 0.85
N SER A 126 -14.47 -13.89 -0.17
CA SER A 126 -15.51 -14.92 -0.02
C SER A 126 -15.09 -16.03 0.94
N LYS A 127 -13.82 -16.43 0.90
CA LYS A 127 -13.27 -17.44 1.80
C LYS A 127 -13.21 -16.95 3.26
N MET A 128 -12.67 -15.75 3.49
CA MET A 128 -12.62 -15.15 4.83
C MET A 128 -14.01 -14.94 5.43
N LEU A 129 -14.98 -14.48 4.63
CA LEU A 129 -16.36 -14.34 5.06
C LEU A 129 -16.96 -15.69 5.44
N SER A 130 -16.76 -16.72 4.61
CA SER A 130 -17.25 -18.08 4.89
C SER A 130 -16.65 -18.65 6.17
N GLU A 131 -15.35 -18.47 6.41
CA GLU A 131 -14.66 -18.91 7.62
C GLU A 131 -15.17 -18.16 8.87
N THR A 132 -15.37 -16.85 8.76
CA THR A 132 -15.89 -16.03 9.87
C THR A 132 -17.31 -16.43 10.24
N VAL A 133 -18.17 -16.63 9.23
CA VAL A 133 -19.55 -17.12 9.44
C VAL A 133 -19.53 -18.48 10.12
N GLN A 134 -18.69 -19.43 9.66
CA GLN A 134 -18.56 -20.73 10.31
C GLN A 134 -18.09 -20.65 11.77
N ASN A 135 -17.17 -19.73 12.09
CA ASN A 135 -16.69 -19.54 13.46
C ASN A 135 -17.74 -18.89 14.37
N LEU A 136 -18.59 -18.01 13.85
CA LEU A 136 -19.69 -17.39 14.60
C LEU A 136 -20.83 -18.38 14.91
N TYR A 137 -21.10 -19.34 13.99
CA TYR A 137 -22.12 -20.37 14.21
C TYR A 137 -21.61 -21.57 15.04
N LYS A 138 -20.30 -21.73 15.22
CA LYS A 138 -19.73 -22.67 16.19
C LYS A 138 -19.84 -22.07 17.61
N LYS A 139 -21.00 -22.27 18.23
CA LYS A 139 -21.27 -21.98 19.66
C LYS A 139 -20.15 -22.56 20.55
N PRO A 140 -19.66 -21.86 21.59
CA PRO A 140 -18.66 -22.42 22.49
C PRO A 140 -19.29 -23.57 23.27
N ALA A 141 -18.89 -24.78 22.95
CA ALA A 141 -19.18 -25.94 23.76
C ALA A 141 -18.18 -25.95 24.94
N GLU A 142 -18.74 -25.98 26.15
CA GLU A 142 -18.12 -26.47 27.38
C GLU A 142 -17.15 -25.54 28.15
N GLU A 143 -17.71 -24.54 28.83
CA GLU A 143 -17.23 -24.25 30.20
C GLU A 143 -17.70 -25.38 31.11
N LYS A 144 -16.86 -26.40 31.31
CA LYS A 144 -17.07 -27.40 32.36
C LYS A 144 -16.96 -26.70 33.72
N LYS A 145 -18.11 -26.53 34.37
CA LYS A 145 -18.22 -26.26 35.80
C LYS A 145 -17.40 -27.29 36.59
N ALA A 146 -16.62 -26.79 37.56
CA ALA A 146 -15.83 -27.55 38.51
C ALA A 146 -16.66 -28.59 39.29
N PRO A 147 -15.99 -29.62 39.86
CA PRO A 147 -16.37 -30.11 41.17
C PRO A 147 -15.32 -29.65 42.20
N ASN A 148 -15.83 -28.99 43.25
CA ASN A 148 -15.22 -29.03 44.58
C ASN A 148 -15.05 -30.49 44.99
N ASP A 149 -13.89 -30.85 45.54
CA ASP A 149 -13.84 -31.98 46.46
C ASP A 149 -12.90 -31.70 47.63
N THR A 150 -13.52 -31.67 48.81
CA THR A 150 -12.98 -31.61 50.15
C THR A 150 -12.61 -33.03 50.57
N THR A 151 -11.34 -33.31 50.89
CA THR A 151 -10.79 -34.37 51.78
C THR A 151 -9.29 -34.52 51.45
N GLY A 152 -8.32 -34.70 52.34
CA GLY A 152 -8.24 -34.86 53.78
C GLY A 152 -6.75 -35.12 54.13
N ILE A 153 -6.32 -34.60 55.27
CA ILE A 153 -5.38 -35.21 56.23
C ILE A 153 -4.10 -35.87 55.67
N ALA A 154 -2.96 -35.23 55.92
CA ALA A 154 -1.78 -35.85 56.55
C ALA A 154 -1.02 -34.78 57.35
#